data_AF-A0A376YGI9-F1
#
_entry.id   AF-A0A376YGI9-F1
#
_cell.length_a   1.000
_cell.length_b   1.000
_cell.length_c   1.000
_cell.angle_alpha   90.00
_cell.angle_beta   90.00
_cell.angle_gamma   90.00
#
_symmetry.space_group_name_H-M   'P 1'
#
loop_
_entity.id
_entity.type
_entity.pdbx_description
1 polymer ?
#
loop_
_entity_poly.entity_id
_entity_poly.type
_entity_poly.pdbx_seq_one_letter_code
_entity_poly.pdbx_strand_id
1 'polypeptide(L)'
;MTTVTADNILEGKLIGDWLVKEVNGKPCNVVELQGTVGASVAIDRKKGFAEAIKNAPNIKIIRSQSGDFTRSKGQRSHGELYQSGKQRQKHLHGLRP
;
A
#
# COMPACT_ATOMS: atom_id res chain seq x y z
N MET A 1 32.38 -15.84 -0.22
CA MET A 1 31.21 -15.35 0.53
C MET A 1 30.00 -15.55 -0.37
N THR A 2 29.09 -16.46 -0.02
CA THR A 2 27.84 -16.63 -0.76
C THR A 2 26.74 -15.94 0.05
N THR A 3 26.22 -14.83 -0.46
CA THR A 3 25.09 -14.13 0.17
C THR A 3 23.80 -14.69 -0.39
N VAL A 4 23.00 -15.38 0.43
CA VAL A 4 21.62 -15.70 0.10
C VAL A 4 20.79 -14.47 0.42
N THR A 5 20.15 -13.88 -0.59
CA THR A 5 19.24 -12.73 -0.42
C THR A 5 17.83 -13.15 -0.80
N ALA A 6 16.83 -12.56 -0.16
CA ALA A 6 15.43 -12.77 -0.52
C ALA A 6 15.11 -12.00 -1.82
N ASP A 7 14.33 -12.61 -2.72
CA ASP A 7 13.77 -11.90 -3.87
C ASP A 7 12.57 -11.06 -3.42
N ASN A 8 12.87 -9.84 -3.00
CA ASN A 8 11.90 -8.88 -2.51
C ASN A 8 10.93 -8.39 -3.60
N ILE A 9 11.31 -8.50 -4.88
CA ILE A 9 10.44 -8.15 -6.00
C ILE A 9 9.37 -9.23 -6.16
N LEU A 10 9.77 -10.50 -6.11
CA LEU A 10 8.84 -11.63 -6.16
C LEU A 10 7.84 -11.58 -5.00
N GLU A 11 8.29 -11.27 -3.79
CA GLU A 11 7.39 -11.08 -2.63
C GLU A 11 6.32 -10.01 -2.90
N GLY A 12 6.73 -8.84 -3.42
CA GLY A 12 5.81 -7.77 -3.78
C GLY A 12 4.79 -8.21 -4.84
N LYS A 13 5.25 -8.97 -5.83
CA LYS A 13 4.41 -9.48 -6.92
C LYS A 13 3.37 -10.48 -6.42
N LEU A 14 3.76 -11.40 -5.55
CA LEU A 14 2.84 -12.40 -4.97
C LEU A 14 1.71 -11.74 -4.17
N ILE A 15 2.03 -10.70 -3.40
CA ILE A 15 1.03 -9.93 -2.64
C ILE A 15 0.07 -9.21 -3.59
N GLY A 16 0.58 -8.60 -4.66
CA GLY A 16 -0.25 -7.94 -5.66
C GLY A 16 -1.15 -8.92 -6.41
N ASP A 17 -0.64 -10.08 -6.83
CA ASP A 17 -1.41 -11.12 -7.50
C ASP A 17 -2.51 -11.69 -6.60
N TRP A 18 -2.20 -11.89 -5.30
CA TRP A 18 -3.20 -12.27 -4.31
C TRP A 18 -4.30 -11.21 -4.19
N LEU A 19 -3.93 -9.93 -4.09
CA LEU A 19 -4.88 -8.84 -3.97
C LEU A 19 -5.78 -8.72 -5.21
N VAL A 20 -5.24 -8.86 -6.42
CA VAL A 20 -6.00 -8.87 -7.67
C VAL A 20 -7.07 -9.96 -7.66
N LYS A 21 -6.70 -11.17 -7.22
CA LYS A 21 -7.63 -12.30 -7.09
C LYS A 21 -8.70 -12.04 -6.04
N GLU A 22 -8.30 -11.56 -4.86
CA GLU A 22 -9.21 -11.32 -3.74
C GLU A 22 -10.25 -10.24 -4.05
N VAL A 23 -9.82 -9.16 -4.70
CA VAL A 23 -10.69 -8.05 -5.09
C VAL A 23 -11.68 -8.46 -6.19
N ASN A 24 -11.36 -9.49 -6.98
CA ASN A 24 -12.23 -10.11 -7.98
C ASN A 24 -12.96 -9.08 -8.87
N GLY A 25 -12.21 -8.11 -9.40
CA GLY A 25 -12.71 -7.06 -10.30
C GLY A 25 -13.49 -5.92 -9.64
N LYS A 26 -13.72 -5.95 -8.32
CA LYS A 26 -14.38 -4.86 -7.60
C LYS A 26 -13.47 -3.63 -7.48
N PRO A 27 -14.02 -2.41 -7.35
CA PRO A 27 -13.21 -1.24 -7.04
C PRO A 27 -12.52 -1.41 -5.68
N CYS A 28 -11.20 -1.27 -5.62
CA CYS A 28 -10.42 -1.39 -4.40
C CYS A 28 -9.49 -0.20 -4.22
N ASN A 29 -9.63 0.50 -3.10
CA ASN A 29 -8.72 1.55 -2.69
C ASN A 29 -7.67 0.95 -1.74
N VAL A 30 -6.42 0.98 -2.15
CA VAL A 30 -5.29 0.42 -1.41
C VAL A 30 -4.55 1.54 -0.71
N VAL A 31 -4.26 1.32 0.57
CA VAL A 31 -3.33 2.15 1.34
C VAL A 31 -2.07 1.34 1.56
N GLU A 32 -0.96 1.84 1.04
CA GLU A 32 0.34 1.18 1.12
C GLU A 32 1.11 1.70 2.34
N LEU A 33 1.51 0.79 3.22
CA LEU A 33 2.44 1.06 4.31
C LEU A 33 3.81 0.49 3.95
N GLN A 34 4.74 1.37 3.59
CA GLN A 34 6.10 0.99 3.23
C GLN A 34 6.99 0.86 4.47
N GLY A 35 8.08 0.10 4.35
CA GLY A 35 9.18 0.13 5.31
C GLY A 35 9.92 1.48 5.31
N THR A 36 11.13 1.50 5.89
CA THR A 36 11.99 2.70 5.87
C THR A 36 12.19 3.21 4.46
N VAL A 37 11.91 4.50 4.26
CA VAL A 37 12.08 5.18 2.98
C VAL A 37 13.53 5.08 2.54
N GLY A 38 13.77 4.64 1.30
CA GLY A 38 15.11 4.50 0.73
C GLY A 38 15.80 3.16 1.01
N ALA A 39 15.21 2.27 1.81
CA ALA A 39 15.72 0.91 1.94
C ALA A 39 15.48 0.11 0.64
N SER A 40 16.50 -0.58 0.14
CA SER A 40 16.43 -1.41 -1.08
C SER A 40 15.25 -2.40 -1.02
N VAL A 41 15.06 -3.06 0.12
CA VAL A 41 13.94 -3.99 0.38
C VAL A 41 12.57 -3.32 0.20
N ALA A 42 12.40 -2.09 0.67
CA ALA A 42 11.14 -1.36 0.55
C ALA A 42 10.87 -0.93 -0.90
N ILE A 43 11.92 -0.56 -1.64
CA ILE A 43 11.85 -0.19 -3.05
C ILE A 43 11.49 -1.41 -3.90
N ASP A 44 12.15 -2.55 -3.68
CA ASP A 44 11.94 -3.78 -4.45
C ASP A 44 10.53 -4.34 -4.27
N ARG A 45 10.02 -4.38 -3.03
CA ARG A 45 8.64 -4.83 -2.74
C ARG A 45 7.61 -3.92 -3.37
N LYS A 46 7.82 -2.60 -3.30
CA LYS A 46 6.95 -1.62 -3.96
C LYS A 46 6.91 -1.83 -5.47
N LYS A 47 8.06 -2.08 -6.09
CA LYS A 47 8.17 -2.35 -7.52
C LYS A 47 7.40 -3.62 -7.90
N GLY A 48 7.62 -4.72 -7.19
CA GLY A 48 6.90 -5.98 -7.43
C GLY A 48 5.39 -5.84 -7.29
N PHE A 49 4.93 -5.14 -6.24
CA PHE A 49 3.51 -4.89 -6.01
C PHE A 49 2.89 -4.03 -7.13
N ALA A 50 3.57 -2.95 -7.53
CA ALA A 50 3.12 -2.09 -8.62
C ALA A 50 3.05 -2.83 -9.97
N GLU A 51 3.99 -3.73 -10.25
CA GLU A 51 3.97 -4.56 -11.45
C GLU A 51 2.79 -5.54 -11.48
N ALA A 52 2.47 -6.19 -10.35
CA ALA A 52 1.36 -7.12 -10.24
C ALA A 52 -0.01 -6.45 -10.43
N ILE A 53 -0.22 -5.29 -9.80
CA ILE A 53 -1.50 -4.57 -9.91
C ILE A 53 -1.65 -3.78 -11.22
N LYS A 54 -0.60 -3.67 -12.04
CA LYS A 54 -0.60 -2.87 -13.29
C LYS A 54 -1.73 -3.28 -14.24
N ASN A 55 -2.09 -4.56 -14.25
CA ASN A 55 -3.15 -5.11 -15.09
C ASN A 55 -4.55 -5.05 -14.44
N ALA A 56 -4.66 -4.49 -13.23
CA ALA A 56 -5.89 -4.40 -12.46
C ALA A 56 -6.27 -2.93 -12.21
N PRO A 57 -6.84 -2.22 -13.20
CA PRO A 57 -7.17 -0.79 -13.10
C PRO A 57 -8.25 -0.48 -12.05
N ASN A 58 -8.96 -1.50 -11.57
CA ASN A 58 -9.90 -1.42 -10.46
C ASN A 58 -9.21 -1.24 -9.10
N ILE A 59 -7.91 -1.53 -8.99
CA ILE A 59 -7.11 -1.35 -7.78
C ILE A 59 -6.35 -0.03 -7.88
N LYS A 60 -6.62 0.89 -6.94
CA LYS A 60 -5.98 2.20 -6.88
C LYS A 60 -5.25 2.39 -5.56
N ILE A 61 -3.95 2.65 -5.63
CA ILE A 61 -3.19 3.09 -4.45
C ILE A 61 -3.56 4.56 -4.18
N ILE A 62 -4.36 4.79 -3.15
CA ILE A 62 -4.85 6.13 -2.80
C ILE A 62 -3.92 6.86 -1.82
N ARG A 63 -3.07 6.11 -1.11
CA ARG A 63 -2.09 6.69 -0.19
C ARG A 63 -0.94 5.73 0.03
N SER A 64 0.25 6.28 0.14
CA SER A 64 1.47 5.55 0.45
C SER A 64 2.18 6.29 1.58
N GLN A 65 2.42 5.61 2.70
CA GLN A 65 3.13 6.17 3.85
C GLN A 65 4.16 5.18 4.37
N SER A 66 5.28 5.70 4.86
CA SER A 66 6.27 4.87 5.54
C SER A 66 5.86 4.61 6.99
N GLY A 67 5.98 3.36 7.41
CA GLY A 67 5.94 2.93 8.81
C GLY A 67 7.34 2.74 9.42
N ASP A 68 8.42 3.03 8.69
CA ASP A 68 9.82 2.90 9.12
C ASP A 68 10.16 1.56 9.80
N PHE A 69 9.50 0.46 9.41
CA PHE A 69 9.62 -0.87 10.05
C PHE A 69 9.34 -0.90 11.57
N THR A 70 8.73 0.14 12.13
CA THR A 70 8.40 0.17 13.56
C THR A 70 6.89 0.03 13.75
N ARG A 71 6.50 -0.89 14.65
CA ARG A 71 5.09 -1.11 15.00
C ARG A 71 4.40 0.17 15.47
N SER A 72 5.12 0.99 16.24
CA SER A 72 4.65 2.25 16.79
C SER A 72 4.36 3.30 15.71
N LYS A 73 5.24 3.49 14.73
CA LYS A 73 4.94 4.39 13.60
C LYS A 73 3.86 3.82 12.69
N GLY A 74 3.86 2.52 12.41
CA GLY A 74 2.80 1.86 11.62
C GLY A 74 1.39 2.08 12.19
N GLN A 75 1.22 1.95 13.51
CA GLN A 75 -0.05 2.23 14.19
C GLN A 75 -0.47 3.71 14.07
N ARG A 76 0.48 4.64 14.21
CA ARG A 76 0.22 6.08 14.13
C ARG A 76 -0.20 6.49 12.72
N SER A 77 0.53 6.03 11.70
CA SER A 77 0.22 6.31 10.30
C SER A 77 -1.15 5.75 9.91
N HIS A 78 -1.50 4.53 10.35
CA HIS A 78 -2.83 3.96 10.13
C HIS A 78 -3.94 4.82 10.77
N GLY A 79 -3.73 5.28 12.01
CA GLY A 79 -4.67 6.17 12.70
C GLY A 79 -4.88 7.49 11.93
N GLU A 80 -3.80 8.14 11.50
CA GLU A 80 -3.87 9.39 10.73
C GLU A 80 -4.54 9.20 9.36
N LEU A 81 -4.25 8.08 8.68
CA LEU A 81 -4.88 7.69 7.42
C LEU A 81 -6.39 7.57 7.56
N TYR A 82 -6.83 6.86 8.60
CA TYR A 82 -8.23 6.61 8.88
C TYR A 82 -8.98 7.91 9.23
N GLN A 83 -8.40 8.76 10.09
CA GLN A 83 -9.04 10.03 10.47
C GLN A 83 -9.12 11.03 9.32
N SER A 84 -8.07 11.10 8.49
CA SER A 84 -8.05 11.93 7.29
C SER A 84 -9.11 11.51 6.26
N GLY A 85 -9.32 10.20 6.08
CA GLY A 85 -10.43 9.68 5.27
C GLY A 85 -11.80 10.09 5.81
N LYS A 86 -11.99 10.01 7.13
CA LYS A 86 -13.25 10.37 7.81
C LYS A 86 -13.53 11.87 7.73
N GLN A 87 -12.52 12.73 7.82
CA GLN A 87 -12.65 14.19 7.66
C GLN A 87 -13.04 14.61 6.25
N ARG A 88 -12.45 14.02 5.20
CA ARG A 88 -12.83 14.31 3.81
C ARG A 88 -14.27 13.92 3.51
N GLN A 89 -14.75 12.80 4.06
CA GLN A 89 -16.13 12.36 3.87
C GLN A 89 -17.13 13.30 4.57
N LYS A 90 -16.81 13.78 5.78
CA LYS A 90 -17.64 14.78 6.48
C LYS A 90 -17.69 16.12 5.75
N HIS A 91 -16.59 16.56 5.15
CA HIS A 91 -16.56 17.82 4.41
C HIS A 91 -17.36 17.74 3.09
N LEU A 92 -17.33 16.59 2.39
CA LEU A 92 -18.16 16.38 1.19
C LEU A 92 -19.67 16.36 1.50
N HIS A 93 -20.07 15.89 2.67
CA HIS A 93 -21.49 15.87 3.09
C HIS A 93 -21.99 17.21 3.63
N GLY A 94 -21.11 18.20 3.87
CA GLY A 94 -21.47 19.56 4.31
C GLY A 94 -21.56 20.61 3.20
N LEU A 95 -21.38 20.20 1.93
CA LEU A 95 -21.31 21.09 0.76
C LEU A 95 -22.45 20.87 -0.26
N ARG A 96 -23.57 20.29 0.18
CA ARG A 96 -24.81 20.30 -0.62
C ARG A 96 -25.70 21.45 -0.11
N PRO A 97 -25.94 22.50 -0.92
CA PRO A 97 -27.01 23.46 -0.63
C PRO A 97 -28.39 22.78 -0.67
#